data_AF-A0A382AFZ6-F1
#
_entry.id   AF-A0A382AFZ6-F1
#
_cell.length_a   1.000
_cell.length_b   1.000
_cell.length_c   1.000
_cell.angle_alpha   90.00
_cell.angle_beta   90.00
_cell.angle_gamma   90.00
#
_symmetry.space_group_name_H-M   'P 1'
#
loop_
_entity.id
_entity.type
_entity.pdbx_description
1 polymer ?
#
loop_
_entity_poly.entity_id
_entity_poly.type
_entity_poly.pdbx_seq_one_letter_code
_entity_poly.pdbx_strand_id
1 'polypeptide(L)'
;MSNPLADMDKPDVIFCIGTNMTETHPVAATGLKKALARGAKMIVADPREIDLARLSHVYLPIRVGSDTALLLAMAHVIAREGLVDEGFMTARTTEGQEFLEHVERFSPAWAAEICEIPAKDIEKAALLYGRADRGAIYYTLGITEHICGVENVQSLCNLALLTGNIGREGTGINPMRGQNNIQGAGDMGALPNNYPGFQPVTDPAHQEKFEKAWGTKVDLEKGITKVTALDMCGDQIRAMY
;
A
#
# COMPACT_ATOMS: atom_id res chain seq x y z
N MET A 1 -5.00 -6.84 -1.99
CA MET A 1 -5.57 -6.30 -0.74
C MET A 1 -5.47 -7.36 0.32
N SER A 2 -5.19 -6.99 1.56
CA SER A 2 -5.15 -7.95 2.67
C SER A 2 -6.54 -8.33 3.17
N ASN A 3 -7.53 -7.45 3.00
CA ASN A 3 -8.89 -7.62 3.49
C ASN A 3 -9.89 -7.59 2.33
N PRO A 4 -11.02 -8.32 2.42
CA PRO A 4 -12.04 -8.33 1.38
C PRO A 4 -12.81 -7.00 1.31
N LEU A 5 -13.44 -6.70 0.16
CA LEU A 5 -14.29 -5.52 0.00
C LEU A 5 -15.46 -5.48 1.02
N ALA A 6 -15.91 -6.64 1.48
CA ALA A 6 -16.95 -6.78 2.50
C ALA A 6 -16.53 -6.20 3.87
N ASP A 7 -15.24 -5.97 4.11
CA ASP A 7 -14.72 -5.40 5.35
C ASP A 7 -14.66 -3.87 5.32
N MET A 8 -14.89 -3.24 4.17
CA MET A 8 -14.60 -1.80 3.99
C MET A 8 -15.44 -0.85 4.84
N ASP A 9 -16.53 -1.32 5.44
CA ASP A 9 -17.34 -0.50 6.33
C ASP A 9 -16.97 -0.69 7.82
N LYS A 10 -16.13 -1.66 8.15
CA LYS A 10 -15.78 -2.08 9.51
C LYS A 10 -14.62 -1.32 10.21
N PRO A 11 -13.70 -0.61 9.52
CA PRO A 11 -12.64 0.14 10.20
C PRO A 11 -13.21 1.24 11.11
N ASP A 12 -12.54 1.51 12.23
CA ASP A 12 -12.80 2.70 13.07
C ASP A 12 -11.94 3.89 12.64
N VAL A 13 -10.81 3.64 11.98
CA VAL A 13 -9.98 4.65 11.31
C VAL A 13 -9.61 4.20 9.90
N ILE A 14 -9.90 5.08 8.93
CA ILE A 14 -9.60 4.90 7.52
C ILE A 14 -8.47 5.85 7.15
N PHE A 15 -7.41 5.33 6.53
CA PHE A 15 -6.36 6.15 5.94
C PHE A 15 -6.37 5.99 4.42
N CYS A 16 -6.89 6.99 3.72
CA CYS A 16 -6.85 7.08 2.27
C CYS A 16 -5.62 7.91 1.84
N ILE A 17 -4.72 7.32 1.07
CA ILE A 17 -3.52 8.01 0.59
C ILE A 17 -3.31 7.74 -0.90
N GLY A 18 -3.12 8.81 -1.68
CA GLY A 18 -2.91 8.72 -3.12
C GLY A 18 -4.05 8.00 -3.86
N THR A 19 -5.30 8.19 -3.40
CA THR A 19 -6.49 7.50 -3.94
C THR A 19 -7.73 8.40 -3.99
N ASN A 20 -8.42 8.39 -5.13
CA ASN A 20 -9.69 9.10 -5.34
C ASN A 20 -10.84 8.10 -5.56
N MET A 21 -11.09 7.26 -4.55
CA MET A 21 -12.04 6.16 -4.66
C MET A 21 -13.47 6.60 -4.98
N THR A 22 -13.85 7.84 -4.64
CA THR A 22 -15.16 8.40 -4.99
C THR A 22 -15.40 8.47 -6.49
N GLU A 23 -14.34 8.65 -7.29
CA GLU A 23 -14.41 8.65 -8.75
C GLU A 23 -13.97 7.31 -9.35
N THR A 24 -12.88 6.72 -8.84
CA THR A 24 -12.24 5.55 -9.47
C THR A 24 -12.86 4.22 -9.02
N HIS A 25 -13.47 4.18 -7.83
CA HIS A 25 -14.06 2.98 -7.23
C HIS A 25 -15.36 3.30 -6.48
N PRO A 26 -16.36 3.96 -7.11
CA PRO A 26 -17.49 4.57 -6.42
C PRO A 26 -18.31 3.57 -5.59
N VAL A 27 -18.44 2.33 -6.07
CA VAL A 27 -19.13 1.25 -5.34
C VAL A 27 -18.34 0.86 -4.08
N ALA A 28 -17.02 0.71 -4.18
CA ALA A 28 -16.17 0.41 -3.02
C ALA A 28 -16.15 1.57 -2.01
N ALA A 29 -16.14 2.82 -2.50
CA ALA A 29 -16.22 4.02 -1.66
C ALA A 29 -17.51 4.08 -0.82
N THR A 30 -18.58 3.35 -1.18
CA THR A 30 -19.76 3.24 -0.31
C THR A 30 -19.45 2.58 1.04
N GLY A 31 -18.47 1.65 1.09
CA GLY A 31 -18.00 1.04 2.34
C GLY A 31 -17.41 2.09 3.28
N LEU A 32 -16.52 2.95 2.76
CA LEU A 32 -15.92 4.04 3.53
C LEU A 32 -16.98 5.01 4.06
N LYS A 33 -17.97 5.37 3.22
CA LYS A 33 -19.07 6.25 3.63
C LYS A 33 -19.95 5.60 4.71
N LYS A 34 -20.18 4.29 4.66
CA LYS A 34 -20.89 3.55 5.71
C LYS A 34 -20.11 3.52 7.02
N ALA A 35 -18.79 3.31 6.97
CA ALA A 35 -17.94 3.39 8.15
C ALA A 35 -18.01 4.77 8.80
N LEU A 36 -17.86 5.84 8.01
CA LEU A 36 -18.00 7.22 8.46
C LEU A 36 -19.36 7.50 9.10
N ALA A 37 -20.45 7.02 8.50
CA ALA A 37 -21.79 7.15 9.04
C ALA A 37 -21.98 6.42 10.39
N ARG A 38 -21.15 5.42 10.70
CA ARG A 38 -21.12 4.71 11.99
C ARG A 38 -20.15 5.33 13.00
N GLY A 39 -19.48 6.43 12.65
CA GLY A 39 -18.60 7.17 13.54
C GLY A 39 -17.11 6.96 13.29
N ALA A 40 -16.72 6.17 12.28
CA ALA A 40 -15.32 6.02 11.90
C ALA A 40 -14.67 7.37 11.54
N LYS A 41 -13.36 7.45 11.70
CA LYS A 41 -12.56 8.61 11.35
C LYS A 41 -11.82 8.36 10.05
N MET A 42 -11.52 9.43 9.32
CA MET A 42 -10.82 9.32 8.04
C MET A 42 -9.70 10.34 7.95
N ILE A 43 -8.53 9.85 7.54
CA ILE A 43 -7.36 10.63 7.15
C ILE A 43 -7.28 10.55 5.62
N VAL A 44 -7.08 11.69 4.96
CA VAL A 44 -6.85 11.76 3.52
C VAL A 44 -5.53 12.46 3.26
N ALA A 45 -4.61 11.78 2.60
CA ALA A 45 -3.38 12.36 2.07
C ALA A 45 -3.43 12.35 0.53
N ASP A 46 -3.72 13.52 -0.04
CA ASP A 46 -3.73 13.77 -1.49
C ASP A 46 -3.41 15.25 -1.71
N PRO A 47 -2.50 15.61 -2.64
CA PRO A 47 -2.20 17.00 -2.97
C PRO A 47 -3.42 17.80 -3.43
N ARG A 48 -4.48 17.12 -3.88
CA ARG A 48 -5.73 17.72 -4.38
C ARG A 48 -6.84 17.56 -3.35
N GLU A 49 -7.72 18.55 -3.29
CA GLU A 49 -8.92 18.50 -2.46
C GLU A 49 -10.03 17.68 -3.15
N ILE A 50 -9.86 16.35 -3.17
CA ILE A 50 -10.85 15.39 -3.70
C ILE A 50 -12.07 15.28 -2.78
N ASP A 51 -13.16 14.66 -3.25
CA ASP A 51 -14.39 14.50 -2.46
C ASP A 51 -14.17 13.77 -1.12
N LEU A 52 -13.25 12.80 -1.07
CA LEU A 52 -12.86 12.16 0.19
C LEU A 52 -12.24 13.14 1.19
N ALA A 53 -11.46 14.13 0.72
CA ALA A 53 -10.85 15.14 1.60
C ALA A 53 -11.91 15.96 2.33
N ARG A 54 -13.03 16.28 1.67
CA ARG A 54 -14.17 16.99 2.28
C ARG A 54 -14.92 16.17 3.33
N LEU A 55 -14.81 14.84 3.27
CA LEU A 55 -15.39 13.91 4.24
C LEU A 55 -14.41 13.54 5.37
N SER A 56 -13.15 13.97 5.26
CA SER A 56 -12.09 13.54 6.17
C SER A 56 -12.10 14.35 7.48
N HIS A 57 -11.51 13.76 8.51
CA HIS A 57 -11.26 14.40 9.80
C HIS A 57 -9.86 15.03 9.87
N VAL A 58 -8.96 14.53 9.02
CA VAL A 58 -7.62 15.06 8.79
C VAL A 58 -7.35 15.02 7.29
N TYR A 59 -7.13 16.19 6.70
CA TYR A 59 -6.70 16.32 5.32
C TYR A 59 -5.25 16.79 5.28
N LEU A 60 -4.42 16.09 4.51
CA LEU A 60 -3.00 16.33 4.35
C LEU A 60 -2.73 16.65 2.87
N PRO A 61 -2.72 17.93 2.47
CA PRO A 61 -2.39 18.36 1.11
C PRO A 61 -0.88 18.30 0.87
N ILE A 62 -0.30 17.11 0.97
CA ILE A 62 1.16 16.93 0.85
C ILE A 62 1.66 17.32 -0.53
N ARG A 63 2.90 17.81 -0.60
CA ARG A 63 3.64 17.96 -1.85
C ARG A 63 3.73 16.62 -2.59
N VAL A 64 3.52 16.64 -3.91
CA VAL A 64 3.63 15.42 -4.75
C VAL A 64 5.00 14.77 -4.57
N GLY A 65 5.02 13.48 -4.23
CA GLY A 65 6.24 12.69 -4.04
C GLY A 65 6.88 12.79 -2.66
N SER A 66 6.25 13.45 -1.69
CA SER A 66 6.72 13.50 -0.29
C SER A 66 6.15 12.38 0.59
N ASP A 67 5.54 11.36 0.01
CA ASP A 67 4.76 10.32 0.70
C ASP A 67 5.58 9.57 1.75
N THR A 68 6.78 9.10 1.39
CA THR A 68 7.67 8.40 2.34
C THR A 68 8.02 9.28 3.55
N ALA A 69 8.23 10.59 3.36
CA ALA A 69 8.54 11.49 4.47
C ALA A 69 7.35 11.61 5.45
N LEU A 70 6.13 11.74 4.93
CA LEU A 70 4.91 11.71 5.74
C LEU A 70 4.81 10.41 6.55
N LEU A 71 4.98 9.26 5.88
CA LEU A 71 4.80 7.93 6.48
C LEU A 71 5.84 7.64 7.56
N LEU A 72 7.10 8.02 7.34
CA LEU A 72 8.17 7.89 8.32
C LEU A 72 7.92 8.78 9.55
N ALA A 73 7.44 10.01 9.35
CA ALA A 73 7.10 10.88 10.47
C ALA A 73 5.85 10.44 11.24
N MET A 74 4.88 9.81 10.55
CA MET A 74 3.78 9.15 11.24
C MET A 74 4.28 7.98 12.11
N ALA A 75 5.18 7.15 11.57
CA ALA A 75 5.78 6.04 12.31
C ALA A 75 6.57 6.54 13.54
N HIS A 76 7.35 7.61 13.37
CA HIS A 76 8.05 8.29 14.46
C HIS A 76 7.10 8.68 15.59
N VAL A 77 5.98 9.35 15.29
CA VAL A 77 5.02 9.78 16.31
C VAL A 77 4.36 8.58 16.99
N ILE A 78 3.99 7.55 16.24
CA ILE A 78 3.40 6.31 16.81
C ILE A 78 4.37 5.67 17.80
N ALA A 79 5.65 5.55 17.44
CA ALA A 79 6.70 5.01 18.31
C ALA A 79 6.91 5.89 19.55
N ARG A 80 7.09 7.20 19.36
CA ARG A 80 7.31 8.19 20.43
C ARG A 80 6.20 8.18 21.48
N GLU A 81 4.96 7.97 21.06
CA GLU A 81 3.77 8.01 21.91
C GLU A 81 3.39 6.65 22.51
N GLY A 82 4.21 5.61 22.29
CA GLY A 82 3.96 4.26 22.81
C GLY A 82 2.72 3.59 22.21
N LEU A 83 2.39 3.90 20.95
CA LEU A 83 1.23 3.37 20.23
C LEU A 83 1.58 2.15 19.35
N VAL A 84 2.76 1.57 19.55
CA VAL A 84 3.22 0.37 18.86
C VAL A 84 2.52 -0.85 19.46
N ASP A 85 2.04 -1.77 18.61
CA ASP A 85 1.59 -3.09 19.07
C ASP A 85 2.82 -3.99 19.27
N GLU A 86 3.46 -3.85 20.43
CA GLU A 86 4.68 -4.59 20.80
C GLU A 86 4.50 -6.11 20.71
N GLY A 87 3.32 -6.60 21.09
CA GLY A 87 2.99 -8.02 21.05
C GLY A 87 2.92 -8.54 19.61
N PHE A 88 2.23 -7.80 18.73
CA PHE A 88 2.18 -8.13 17.31
C PHE A 88 3.57 -8.03 16.67
N MET A 89 4.28 -6.93 16.90
CA MET A 89 5.61 -6.69 16.33
C MET A 89 6.57 -7.82 16.69
N THR A 90 6.66 -8.19 17.96
CA THR A 90 7.52 -9.29 18.44
C THR A 90 7.14 -10.65 17.84
N ALA A 91 5.84 -10.92 17.71
CA ALA A 91 5.37 -12.24 17.29
C ALA A 91 5.28 -12.44 15.77
N ARG A 92 5.16 -11.37 14.99
CA ARG A 92 4.74 -11.44 13.57
C ARG A 92 5.62 -10.63 12.62
N THR A 93 6.65 -9.95 13.12
CA THR A 93 7.56 -9.15 12.29
C THR A 93 9.02 -9.54 12.53
N THR A 94 9.89 -9.02 11.68
CA THR A 94 11.34 -9.07 11.82
C THR A 94 11.88 -7.66 11.75
N GLU A 95 13.04 -7.40 12.36
CA GLU A 95 13.73 -6.10 12.28
C GLU A 95 12.92 -4.91 12.86
N GLY A 96 11.97 -5.19 13.76
CA GLY A 96 11.10 -4.17 14.34
C GLY A 96 11.87 -3.15 15.18
N GLN A 97 12.86 -3.59 15.96
CA GLN A 97 13.67 -2.71 16.79
C GLN A 97 14.55 -1.79 15.94
N GLU A 98 15.18 -2.33 14.89
CA GLU A 98 15.97 -1.59 13.92
C GLU A 98 15.11 -0.55 13.18
N PHE A 99 13.85 -0.88 12.89
CA PHE A 99 12.90 0.07 12.32
C PHE A 99 12.53 1.19 13.32
N LEU A 100 12.32 0.88 14.60
CA LEU A 100 12.05 1.89 15.63
C LEU A 100 13.21 2.87 15.76
N GLU A 101 14.44 2.38 15.85
CA GLU A 101 15.66 3.20 15.89
C GLU A 101 15.79 4.06 14.62
N HIS A 102 15.48 3.47 13.45
CA HIS A 102 15.51 4.18 12.18
C HIS A 102 14.53 5.37 12.14
N VAL A 103 13.34 5.24 12.74
CA VAL A 103 12.31 6.29 12.67
C VAL A 103 12.50 7.43 13.68
N GLU A 104 13.38 7.28 14.67
CA GLU A 104 13.64 8.33 15.67
C GLU A 104 14.05 9.68 15.05
N ARG A 105 14.76 9.66 13.91
CA ARG A 105 15.24 10.88 13.24
C ARG A 105 14.18 11.59 12.39
N PHE A 106 13.05 10.97 12.09
CA PHE A 106 12.04 11.52 11.17
C PHE A 106 10.95 12.25 11.93
N SER A 107 11.30 13.35 12.59
CA SER A 107 10.32 14.13 13.34
C SER A 107 9.22 14.73 12.44
N PRO A 108 8.03 15.06 13.00
CA PRO A 108 7.01 15.82 12.27
C PRO A 108 7.50 17.16 11.72
N ALA A 109 8.45 17.82 12.40
CA ALA A 109 9.05 19.06 11.92
C ALA A 109 9.89 18.84 10.65
N TRP A 110 10.67 17.76 10.61
CA TRP A 110 11.43 17.37 9.42
C TRP A 110 10.51 17.06 8.23
N ALA A 111 9.46 16.27 8.46
CA ALA A 111 8.52 15.94 7.39
C ALA A 111 7.67 17.14 6.95
N ALA A 112 7.36 18.07 7.84
CA ALA A 112 6.61 19.29 7.51
C ALA A 112 7.30 20.14 6.43
N GLU A 113 8.63 20.25 6.49
CA GLU A 113 9.41 20.97 5.47
C GLU A 113 9.33 20.28 4.10
N ILE A 114 9.42 18.95 4.05
CA ILE A 114 9.41 18.17 2.81
C ILE A 114 8.01 18.06 2.22
N CYS A 115 7.02 17.83 3.08
CA CYS A 115 5.62 17.66 2.68
C CYS A 115 4.90 18.98 2.45
N GLU A 116 5.50 20.11 2.87
CA GLU A 116 4.93 21.46 2.78
C GLU A 116 3.58 21.60 3.50
N ILE A 117 3.44 20.92 4.65
CA ILE A 117 2.24 20.95 5.51
C ILE A 117 2.61 21.17 6.98
N PRO A 118 1.71 21.66 7.84
CA PRO A 118 2.01 21.85 9.26
C PRO A 118 2.34 20.53 9.98
N ALA A 119 3.42 20.54 10.79
CA ALA A 119 3.82 19.39 11.60
C ALA A 119 2.69 18.86 12.51
N LYS A 120 1.87 19.77 13.04
CA LYS A 120 0.69 19.42 13.86
C LYS A 120 -0.33 18.53 13.14
N ASP A 121 -0.45 18.65 11.82
CA ASP A 121 -1.42 17.89 11.03
C ASP A 121 -0.88 16.46 10.80
N ILE A 122 0.44 16.32 10.62
CA ILE A 122 1.14 15.03 10.63
C ILE A 122 0.97 14.33 11.98
N GLU A 123 1.22 15.04 13.09
CA GLU A 123 1.01 14.49 14.44
C GLU A 123 -0.45 14.04 14.65
N LYS A 124 -1.42 14.87 14.23
CA LYS A 124 -2.84 14.53 14.33
C LYS A 124 -3.18 13.27 13.54
N ALA A 125 -2.65 13.12 12.32
CA ALA A 125 -2.86 11.93 11.50
C ALA A 125 -2.23 10.68 12.14
N ALA A 126 -0.99 10.80 12.62
CA ALA A 126 -0.26 9.71 13.25
C ALA A 126 -0.94 9.21 14.53
N LEU A 127 -1.34 10.13 15.42
CA LEU A 127 -2.08 9.80 16.64
C LEU A 127 -3.43 9.18 16.34
N LEU A 128 -4.12 9.68 15.30
CA LEU A 128 -5.43 9.14 14.91
C LEU A 128 -5.29 7.71 14.38
N TYR A 129 -4.33 7.43 13.51
CA TYR A 129 -4.10 6.09 12.98
C TYR A 129 -3.52 5.14 14.05
N GLY A 130 -2.54 5.58 14.83
CA GLY A 130 -1.90 4.76 15.87
C GLY A 130 -2.83 4.38 17.02
N ARG A 131 -3.93 5.11 17.24
CA ARG A 131 -4.94 4.78 18.26
C ARG A 131 -6.11 3.94 17.73
N ALA A 132 -6.11 3.60 16.45
CA ALA A 132 -7.18 2.81 15.86
C ALA A 132 -7.20 1.39 16.45
N ASP A 133 -8.37 0.87 16.84
CA ASP A 133 -8.53 -0.58 17.05
C ASP A 133 -8.53 -1.33 15.71
N ARG A 134 -9.07 -0.69 14.67
CA ARG A 134 -9.20 -1.21 13.31
C ARG A 134 -8.82 -0.14 12.29
N GLY A 135 -7.51 0.09 12.16
CA GLY A 135 -6.92 0.94 11.14
C GLY A 135 -6.88 0.22 9.79
N ALA A 136 -7.44 0.84 8.75
CA ALA A 136 -7.37 0.33 7.38
C ALA A 136 -6.79 1.38 6.43
N ILE A 137 -5.75 0.98 5.68
CA ILE A 137 -5.09 1.79 4.67
C ILE A 137 -5.67 1.46 3.30
N TYR A 138 -6.07 2.48 2.54
CA TYR A 138 -6.48 2.38 1.15
C TYR A 138 -5.59 3.28 0.29
N TYR A 139 -4.98 2.72 -0.74
CA TYR A 139 -4.08 3.46 -1.63
C TYR A 139 -4.17 3.00 -3.08
N THR A 140 -3.64 3.80 -4.02
CA THR A 140 -3.53 3.40 -5.43
C THR A 140 -2.36 4.14 -6.11
N LEU A 141 -2.55 4.61 -7.34
CA LEU A 141 -1.55 5.22 -8.21
C LEU A 141 -0.78 6.40 -7.61
N GLY A 142 -1.39 7.21 -6.72
CA GLY A 142 -0.68 8.29 -6.04
C GLY A 142 0.41 7.83 -5.07
N ILE A 143 0.55 6.52 -4.86
CA ILE A 143 1.66 5.89 -4.13
C ILE A 143 2.57 5.12 -5.10
N THR A 144 1.97 4.38 -6.05
CA THR A 144 2.72 3.42 -6.89
C THR A 144 3.36 4.02 -8.13
N GLU A 145 2.81 5.10 -8.70
CA GLU A 145 3.32 5.73 -9.93
C GLU A 145 4.38 6.81 -9.63
N HIS A 146 5.29 6.48 -8.72
CA HIS A 146 6.45 7.27 -8.36
C HIS A 146 7.73 6.45 -8.57
N ILE A 147 8.86 7.12 -8.78
CA ILE A 147 10.18 6.45 -8.87
C ILE A 147 10.51 5.67 -7.59
N CYS A 148 9.95 6.08 -6.45
CA CYS A 148 10.06 5.45 -5.13
C CYS A 148 8.79 4.69 -4.73
N GLY A 149 7.99 4.23 -5.71
CA GLY A 149 6.70 3.60 -5.44
C GLY A 149 6.80 2.33 -4.60
N VAL A 150 7.91 1.60 -4.69
CA VAL A 150 8.17 0.40 -3.87
C VAL A 150 8.36 0.80 -2.41
N GLU A 151 9.19 1.80 -2.16
CA GLU A 151 9.51 2.32 -0.83
C GLU A 151 8.27 2.96 -0.17
N ASN A 152 7.44 3.65 -0.96
CA ASN A 152 6.17 4.18 -0.49
C ASN A 152 5.24 3.05 0.01
N VAL A 153 5.09 1.97 -0.78
CA VAL A 153 4.26 0.82 -0.38
C VAL A 153 4.85 0.11 0.84
N GLN A 154 6.17 -0.07 0.91
CA GLN A 154 6.83 -0.65 2.09
C GLN A 154 6.60 0.21 3.35
N SER A 155 6.62 1.53 3.22
CA SER A 155 6.35 2.45 4.34
C SER A 155 4.90 2.33 4.84
N LEU A 156 3.93 2.14 3.95
CA LEU A 156 2.54 1.82 4.34
C LEU A 156 2.45 0.47 5.05
N CYS A 157 3.19 -0.54 4.57
CA CYS A 157 3.33 -1.84 5.24
C CYS A 157 3.84 -1.69 6.65
N ASN A 158 4.91 -0.92 6.83
CA ASN A 158 5.51 -0.73 8.15
C ASN A 158 4.53 -0.05 9.11
N LEU A 159 3.74 0.95 8.70
CA LEU A 159 2.72 1.53 9.56
C LEU A 159 1.66 0.52 10.03
N ALA A 160 1.15 -0.33 9.12
CA ALA A 160 0.16 -1.34 9.50
C ALA A 160 0.75 -2.42 10.41
N LEU A 161 1.99 -2.85 10.15
CA LEU A 161 2.71 -3.82 10.98
C LEU A 161 3.03 -3.26 12.37
N LEU A 162 3.50 -2.00 12.44
CA LEU A 162 3.81 -1.28 13.68
C LEU A 162 2.60 -1.17 14.61
N THR A 163 1.40 -1.09 14.04
CA THR A 163 0.15 -0.90 14.79
C THR A 163 -0.70 -2.16 14.89
N GLY A 164 -0.20 -3.33 14.46
CA GLY A 164 -0.94 -4.59 14.49
C GLY A 164 -2.20 -4.61 13.59
N ASN A 165 -2.32 -3.64 12.68
CA ASN A 165 -3.48 -3.44 11.81
C ASN A 165 -3.42 -4.34 10.55
N ILE A 166 -3.21 -5.63 10.74
CA ILE A 166 -3.20 -6.63 9.66
C ILE A 166 -3.70 -8.00 10.15
N GLY A 167 -4.32 -8.78 9.27
CA GLY A 167 -4.81 -10.12 9.61
C GLY A 167 -6.09 -10.15 10.47
N ARG A 168 -6.75 -8.99 10.62
CA ARG A 168 -8.00 -8.82 11.37
C ARG A 168 -9.06 -8.23 10.45
N GLU A 169 -10.33 -8.50 10.76
CA GLU A 169 -11.46 -7.91 10.05
C GLU A 169 -11.44 -6.37 10.19
N GLY A 170 -11.66 -5.67 9.07
CA GLY A 170 -11.72 -4.20 9.06
C GLY A 170 -10.38 -3.48 9.21
N THR A 171 -9.25 -4.17 9.06
CA THR A 171 -7.91 -3.57 9.10
C THR A 171 -7.22 -3.63 7.73
N GLY A 172 -5.89 -3.49 7.72
CA GLY A 172 -5.06 -3.99 6.64
C GLY A 172 -4.67 -2.95 5.59
N ILE A 173 -4.07 -3.46 4.53
CA ILE A 173 -3.47 -2.69 3.45
C ILE A 173 -4.15 -3.06 2.14
N ASN A 174 -4.83 -2.07 1.57
CA ASN A 174 -5.81 -2.30 0.52
C ASN A 174 -5.43 -1.48 -0.72
N PRO A 175 -4.53 -1.99 -1.59
CA PRO A 175 -4.32 -1.41 -2.92
C PRO A 175 -5.62 -1.50 -3.73
N MET A 176 -6.17 -0.36 -4.07
CA MET A 176 -7.37 -0.23 -4.90
C MET A 176 -6.95 -0.37 -6.36
N ARG A 177 -6.98 -1.61 -6.85
CA ARG A 177 -6.63 -1.94 -8.23
C ARG A 177 -7.65 -1.37 -9.22
N GLY A 178 -7.18 -0.84 -10.35
CA GLY A 178 -8.01 -0.10 -11.30
C GLY A 178 -8.84 -0.99 -12.23
N GLN A 179 -8.18 -1.74 -13.11
CA GLN A 179 -8.85 -2.53 -14.14
C GLN A 179 -9.58 -3.75 -13.54
N ASN A 180 -10.72 -4.12 -14.13
CA ASN A 180 -11.61 -5.18 -13.63
C ASN A 180 -10.93 -6.52 -13.33
N ASN A 181 -9.92 -6.90 -14.11
CA ASN A 181 -9.27 -8.21 -14.02
C ASN A 181 -7.74 -8.12 -13.90
N ILE A 182 -7.19 -6.98 -13.46
CA ILE A 182 -5.74 -6.90 -13.19
C ILE A 182 -5.32 -7.85 -12.06
N GLN A 183 -6.24 -8.17 -11.13
CA GLN A 183 -6.03 -9.24 -10.16
C GLN A 183 -5.94 -10.60 -10.84
N GLY A 184 -6.96 -11.00 -11.61
CA GLY A 184 -6.96 -12.29 -12.30
C GLY A 184 -5.82 -12.43 -13.30
N ALA A 185 -5.41 -11.38 -14.01
CA ALA A 185 -4.26 -11.43 -14.90
C ALA A 185 -2.97 -11.81 -14.15
N GLY A 186 -2.72 -11.18 -13.00
CA GLY A 186 -1.61 -11.56 -12.12
C GLY A 186 -1.74 -13.00 -11.59
N ASP A 187 -2.94 -13.38 -11.17
CA ASP A 187 -3.23 -14.73 -10.67
C ASP A 187 -3.00 -15.80 -11.76
N MET A 188 -3.22 -15.46 -13.03
CA MET A 188 -3.01 -16.35 -14.17
C MET A 188 -1.59 -16.28 -14.74
N GLY A 189 -0.65 -15.63 -14.06
CA GLY A 189 0.75 -15.58 -14.50
C GLY A 189 0.97 -14.70 -15.72
N ALA A 190 0.13 -13.69 -15.98
CA ALA A 190 0.40 -12.64 -16.97
C ALA A 190 1.47 -11.66 -16.46
N LEU A 191 2.56 -12.21 -15.94
CA LEU A 191 3.70 -11.56 -15.32
C LEU A 191 4.96 -12.30 -15.80
N PRO A 192 6.04 -11.59 -16.09
CA PRO A 192 7.24 -12.22 -16.67
C PRO A 192 8.00 -13.13 -15.71
N ASN A 193 7.66 -13.13 -14.43
CA ASN A 193 8.41 -13.80 -13.36
C ASN A 193 7.63 -14.90 -12.63
N ASN A 194 6.36 -15.15 -12.98
CA ASN A 194 5.52 -16.12 -12.29
C ASN A 194 4.67 -16.94 -13.25
N TYR A 195 4.53 -18.22 -12.96
CA TYR A 195 3.44 -19.06 -13.43
C TYR A 195 2.11 -18.70 -12.71
N PRO A 196 0.95 -19.22 -13.18
CA PRO A 196 -0.32 -19.06 -12.47
C PRO A 196 -0.24 -19.41 -10.99
N GLY A 197 -0.89 -18.62 -10.13
CA GLY A 197 -0.88 -18.78 -8.68
C GLY A 197 0.35 -18.22 -7.98
N PHE A 198 1.02 -17.21 -8.56
CA PHE A 198 2.23 -16.56 -8.02
C PHE A 198 3.37 -17.55 -7.72
N GLN A 199 3.59 -18.49 -8.63
CA GLN A 199 4.64 -19.49 -8.52
C GLN A 199 5.88 -19.01 -9.32
N PRO A 200 7.01 -18.71 -8.66
CA PRO A 200 8.17 -18.15 -9.34
C PRO A 200 8.69 -19.06 -10.46
N VAL A 201 8.95 -18.48 -11.63
CA VAL A 201 9.52 -19.22 -12.78
C VAL A 201 10.94 -19.71 -12.53
N THR A 202 11.64 -19.11 -11.58
CA THR A 202 13.01 -19.48 -11.20
C THR A 202 13.09 -20.68 -10.26
N ASP A 203 11.95 -21.25 -9.85
CA ASP A 203 11.90 -22.43 -9.01
C ASP A 203 11.80 -23.71 -9.89
N PRO A 204 12.82 -24.58 -9.87
CA PRO A 204 12.84 -25.81 -10.67
C PRO A 204 11.64 -26.74 -10.40
N ALA A 205 11.09 -26.75 -9.17
CA ALA A 205 9.95 -27.59 -8.83
C ALA A 205 8.67 -27.12 -9.52
N HIS A 206 8.50 -25.79 -9.66
CA HIS A 206 7.37 -25.23 -10.42
C HIS A 206 7.53 -25.52 -11.91
N GLN A 207 8.74 -25.35 -12.45
CA GLN A 207 9.03 -25.67 -13.85
C GLN A 207 8.68 -27.13 -14.17
N GLU A 208 9.19 -28.11 -13.41
CA GLU A 208 8.90 -29.53 -13.63
C GLU A 208 7.39 -29.81 -13.66
N LYS A 209 6.64 -29.19 -12.73
CA LYS A 209 5.19 -29.31 -12.66
C LYS A 209 4.51 -28.81 -13.94
N PHE A 210 4.89 -27.63 -14.44
CA PHE A 210 4.28 -27.03 -15.63
C PHE A 210 4.75 -27.72 -16.92
N GLU A 211 6.01 -28.13 -17.02
CA GLU A 211 6.51 -28.92 -18.16
C GLU A 211 5.74 -30.23 -18.31
N LYS A 212 5.54 -30.95 -17.19
CA LYS A 212 4.76 -32.19 -17.18
C LYS A 212 3.30 -31.96 -17.59
N ALA A 213 2.69 -30.87 -17.12
CA ALA A 213 1.31 -30.54 -17.44
C ALA A 213 1.12 -30.11 -18.90
N TRP A 214 2.07 -29.38 -19.47
CA TRP A 214 1.99 -28.84 -20.83
C TRP A 214 2.61 -29.75 -21.89
N GLY A 215 3.38 -30.77 -21.49
CA GLY A 215 4.05 -31.69 -22.40
C GLY A 215 5.16 -31.03 -23.24
N THR A 216 5.71 -29.91 -22.76
CA THR A 216 6.79 -29.17 -23.43
C THR A 216 7.78 -28.60 -22.43
N LYS A 217 8.99 -28.30 -22.90
CA LYS A 217 10.02 -27.64 -22.11
C LYS A 217 9.71 -26.15 -21.96
N VAL A 218 10.06 -25.59 -20.80
CA VAL A 218 9.87 -24.17 -20.47
C VAL A 218 11.17 -23.63 -19.89
N ASP A 219 11.53 -22.38 -20.16
CA ASP A 219 12.76 -21.79 -19.64
C ASP A 219 12.64 -21.36 -18.16
N LEU A 220 13.75 -21.44 -17.41
CA LEU A 220 13.87 -20.97 -16.02
C LEU A 220 14.23 -19.48 -15.92
N GLU A 221 13.89 -18.70 -16.92
CA GLU A 221 14.31 -17.30 -16.99
C GLU A 221 13.13 -16.37 -16.74
N LYS A 222 13.40 -15.32 -15.98
CA LYS A 222 12.45 -14.21 -15.86
C LYS A 222 12.42 -13.51 -17.21
N GLY A 223 11.23 -13.43 -17.79
CA GLY A 223 11.02 -12.59 -18.96
C GLY A 223 11.31 -11.12 -18.67
N ILE A 224 11.40 -10.32 -19.73
CA ILE A 224 11.52 -8.87 -19.61
C ILE A 224 10.16 -8.23 -19.33
N THR A 225 10.17 -7.03 -18.73
CA THR A 225 8.95 -6.25 -18.56
C THR A 225 8.53 -5.59 -19.87
N LYS A 226 7.25 -5.21 -19.99
CA LYS A 226 6.74 -4.48 -21.15
C LYS A 226 7.54 -3.20 -21.45
N VAL A 227 7.92 -2.44 -20.43
CA VAL A 227 8.68 -1.19 -20.60
C VAL A 227 10.05 -1.50 -21.19
N THR A 228 10.75 -2.47 -20.61
CA THR A 228 12.04 -2.96 -21.13
C THR A 228 11.92 -3.48 -22.57
N ALA A 229 10.86 -4.21 -22.89
CA ALA A 229 10.62 -4.71 -24.25
C ALA A 229 10.44 -3.56 -25.27
N LEU A 230 9.76 -2.48 -24.88
CA LEU A 230 9.58 -1.28 -25.72
C LEU A 230 10.90 -0.55 -25.95
N ASP A 231 11.74 -0.43 -24.93
CA ASP A 231 13.07 0.19 -25.06
C ASP A 231 14.01 -0.61 -26.00
N MET A 232 13.77 -1.92 -26.12
CA MET A 232 14.54 -2.85 -26.95
C MET A 232 13.92 -3.11 -28.32
N CYS A 233 12.79 -2.46 -28.65
CA CYS A 233 12.08 -2.67 -29.91
C CYS A 233 12.92 -2.26 -31.13
N GLY A 234 12.95 -3.13 -32.14
CA GLY A 234 13.70 -2.91 -33.39
C GLY A 234 15.16 -3.34 -33.33
N ASP A 235 15.73 -3.54 -32.13
CA ASP A 235 17.06 -4.10 -31.94
C ASP A 235 16.97 -5.58 -31.57
N GLN A 236 16.68 -5.86 -30.29
CA GLN A 236 16.58 -7.22 -29.75
C GLN A 236 15.15 -7.77 -29.79
N ILE A 237 14.13 -6.90 -29.68
CA ILE A 237 12.72 -7.29 -29.76
C ILE A 237 12.16 -6.93 -31.12
N ARG A 238 11.77 -7.95 -31.90
CA ARG A 238 11.28 -7.80 -33.29
C ARG A 238 9.79 -8.07 -33.49
N ALA A 239 9.11 -8.57 -32.46
CA ALA A 239 7.68 -8.87 -32.49
C ALA A 239 7.06 -8.62 -31.11
N MET A 240 5.79 -8.22 -31.09
CA MET A 240 4.98 -8.00 -29.88
C MET A 240 3.54 -8.43 -30.18
N TYR A 241 2.91 -9.13 -29.25
CA TYR A 241 1.52 -9.57 -29.31
C TYR A 241 0.72 -8.92 -28.18
#